data_AF-A0AAD6YSC6-F1
#
_entry.id   AF-A0AAD6YSC6-F1
#
_cell.length_a   1.000
_cell.length_b   1.000
_cell.length_c   1.000
_cell.angle_alpha   90.00
_cell.angle_beta   90.00
_cell.angle_gamma   90.00
#
_symmetry.space_group_name_H-M   'P 1'
#
loop_
_entity.id
_entity.type
_entity.pdbx_description
1 polymer ?
#
loop_
_entity_poly.entity_id
_entity_poly.type
_entity_poly.pdbx_seq_one_letter_code
_entity_poly.pdbx_strand_id
1 'polypeptide(L)'
;MSGQYAPHQQQPQYGYIQHLPDPQQQQHQYPAYGYQQPPSGQPQYYPQPGPPPPPQGSIAPPQPGSYAPPQGAYYGQPPPTTYPAYPQFNVPHTNETPPHVRQDYAPPPSHGSYASPPPQGAYGQPPPPTYPQSNVLNTHETSPPHVKQDPRLVTFKFSGTKATIRDARVVDQWGRTVSTISSTKKKTTMCNMSGHPVAVIEWNHSHPHIVYRGEETKSRDFLPLDRKQMVRGMKHNGQMYGWKGSEDKMLVELFATSAPSKRLAYWHTEENENKESVIYLEALPEVYETGMLDICLIAVFLMNCGTALEDHSYNPPFVLIDVLSALINAA
;
A
#
# COMPACT_ATOMS: atom_id res chain seq x y z
N MET A 1 -23.02 9.13 -61.31
CA MET A 1 -23.77 9.41 -60.08
C MET A 1 -24.38 8.10 -59.61
N SER A 2 -23.69 7.39 -58.73
CA SER A 2 -24.02 6.02 -58.34
C SER A 2 -24.22 6.01 -56.83
N GLY A 3 -25.47 6.08 -56.39
CA GLY A 3 -25.84 6.02 -54.97
C GLY A 3 -26.09 4.57 -54.55
N GLN A 4 -25.24 4.06 -53.67
CA GLN A 4 -25.45 2.79 -52.98
C GLN A 4 -26.35 3.03 -51.76
N TYR A 5 -27.49 2.33 -51.71
CA TYR A 5 -28.35 2.23 -50.53
C TYR A 5 -27.82 1.15 -49.60
N ALA A 6 -27.63 1.49 -48.33
CA ALA A 6 -27.31 0.54 -47.26
C ALA A 6 -28.61 -0.05 -46.65
N PRO A 7 -28.64 -1.35 -46.30
CA PRO A 7 -29.82 -1.96 -45.68
C PRO A 7 -29.91 -1.65 -44.18
N HIS A 8 -31.11 -1.25 -43.75
CA HIS A 8 -31.50 -1.11 -42.34
C HIS A 8 -31.46 -2.46 -41.62
N GLN A 9 -30.66 -2.56 -40.57
CA GLN A 9 -30.76 -3.64 -39.58
C GLN A 9 -31.88 -3.31 -38.58
N GLN A 10 -32.85 -4.21 -38.48
CA GLN A 10 -33.90 -4.21 -37.48
C GLN A 10 -33.31 -4.55 -36.11
N GLN A 11 -33.59 -3.72 -35.10
CA GLN A 11 -33.29 -4.02 -33.71
C GLN A 11 -34.36 -4.94 -33.11
N PRO A 12 -34.00 -5.98 -32.34
CA PRO A 12 -34.95 -6.77 -31.59
C PRO A 12 -35.50 -5.99 -30.39
N GLN A 13 -36.82 -5.83 -30.35
CA GLN A 13 -37.59 -5.34 -29.21
C GLN A 13 -37.64 -6.44 -28.13
N TYR A 14 -36.91 -6.24 -27.03
CA TYR A 14 -37.06 -7.06 -25.83
C TYR A 14 -38.18 -6.47 -24.96
N GLY A 15 -39.31 -7.17 -24.92
CA GLY A 15 -40.40 -6.90 -23.99
C GLY A 15 -40.03 -7.32 -22.56
N TYR A 16 -39.95 -6.36 -21.65
CA TYR A 16 -39.86 -6.62 -20.22
C TYR A 16 -41.28 -6.85 -19.67
N ILE A 17 -41.59 -8.09 -19.29
CA ILE A 17 -42.73 -8.38 -18.43
C ILE A 17 -42.29 -8.15 -16.98
N GLN A 18 -42.77 -7.06 -16.37
CA GLN A 18 -42.74 -6.88 -14.92
C GLN A 18 -43.84 -7.76 -14.30
N HIS A 19 -43.43 -8.77 -13.54
CA HIS A 19 -44.25 -9.35 -12.49
C HIS A 19 -43.59 -9.03 -11.15
N LEU A 20 -44.15 -8.02 -10.48
CA LEU A 20 -43.92 -7.74 -9.07
C LEU A 20 -44.70 -8.78 -8.25
N PRO A 21 -44.07 -9.56 -7.37
CA PRO A 21 -44.78 -10.21 -6.29
C PRO A 21 -45.04 -9.22 -5.15
N ASP A 22 -46.30 -9.17 -4.72
CA ASP A 22 -46.79 -8.46 -3.52
C ASP A 22 -45.97 -8.86 -2.27
N PRO A 23 -45.39 -7.91 -1.53
CA PRO A 23 -44.84 -8.19 -0.22
C PRO A 23 -45.97 -8.28 0.81
N GLN A 24 -46.40 -9.51 1.12
CA GLN A 24 -47.21 -9.75 2.31
C GLN A 24 -46.43 -9.34 3.57
N GLN A 25 -47.08 -8.48 4.35
CA GLN A 25 -46.62 -7.97 5.62
C GLN A 25 -46.43 -9.12 6.64
N GLN A 26 -45.19 -9.57 6.85
CA GLN A 26 -44.84 -10.29 8.07
C GLN A 26 -44.53 -9.28 9.18
N GLN A 27 -45.54 -9.02 10.01
CA GLN A 27 -45.36 -8.35 11.30
C GLN A 27 -44.54 -9.27 12.21
N HIS A 28 -43.22 -9.04 12.27
CA HIS A 28 -42.40 -9.61 13.32
C HIS A 28 -42.69 -8.85 14.64
N GLN A 29 -43.40 -9.52 15.54
CA GLN A 29 -43.45 -9.15 16.96
C GLN A 29 -42.03 -9.18 17.52
N TYR A 30 -41.48 -8.01 17.82
CA TYR A 30 -40.30 -7.88 18.64
C TYR A 30 -40.64 -8.28 20.09
N PRO A 31 -39.86 -9.15 20.75
CA PRO A 31 -40.00 -9.34 22.18
C PRO A 31 -39.63 -8.04 22.89
N ALA A 32 -40.53 -7.57 23.75
CA ALA A 32 -40.32 -6.43 24.62
C ALA A 32 -39.14 -6.71 25.56
N TYR A 33 -38.00 -6.07 25.30
CA TYR A 33 -36.91 -6.02 26.26
C TYR A 33 -37.36 -5.14 27.43
N GLY A 34 -37.67 -5.79 28.55
CA GLY A 34 -37.90 -5.12 29.82
C GLY A 34 -36.64 -4.36 30.23
N TYR A 35 -36.78 -3.05 30.42
CA TYR A 35 -35.77 -2.23 31.06
C TYR A 35 -35.63 -2.69 32.52
N GLN A 36 -34.59 -3.46 32.83
CA GLN A 36 -34.15 -3.65 34.20
C GLN A 36 -33.61 -2.31 34.71
N GLN A 37 -34.32 -1.72 35.67
CA GLN A 37 -33.83 -0.55 36.39
C GLN A 37 -32.51 -0.92 37.09
N PRO A 38 -31.46 -0.10 36.98
CA PRO A 38 -30.23 -0.33 37.73
C PRO A 38 -30.50 -0.20 39.23
N PRO A 39 -29.84 -1.01 40.07
CA PRO A 39 -30.00 -0.96 41.51
C PRO A 39 -29.54 0.41 42.05
N SER A 40 -30.46 1.08 42.74
CA SER A 40 -30.24 2.31 43.49
C SER A 40 -29.28 2.04 44.66
N GLY A 41 -28.01 2.40 44.52
CA GLY A 41 -27.06 2.26 45.63
C GLY A 41 -25.61 2.68 45.41
N GLN A 42 -25.24 3.34 44.31
CA GLN A 42 -23.87 3.82 44.12
C GLN A 42 -23.71 5.26 44.65
N PRO A 43 -22.81 5.53 45.61
CA PRO A 43 -22.56 6.87 46.10
C PRO A 43 -22.00 7.75 44.98
N GLN A 44 -22.69 8.85 44.71
CA GLN A 44 -22.25 9.91 43.81
C GLN A 44 -20.96 10.54 44.36
N TYR A 45 -19.81 10.18 43.76
CA TYR A 45 -18.58 10.92 43.95
C TYR A 45 -18.69 12.24 43.17
N TYR A 46 -19.01 13.31 43.88
CA TYR A 46 -18.86 14.66 43.36
C TYR A 46 -17.35 14.94 43.17
N PRO A 47 -16.89 15.27 41.95
CA PRO A 47 -15.52 15.72 41.75
C PRO A 47 -15.31 17.00 42.55
N GLN A 48 -14.34 16.99 43.46
CA GLN A 48 -13.94 18.20 44.15
C GLN A 48 -13.47 19.25 43.13
N PRO A 49 -13.86 20.52 43.30
CA PRO A 49 -13.32 21.60 42.48
C PRO A 49 -11.80 21.63 42.68
N GLY A 50 -11.07 21.53 41.57
CA GLY A 50 -9.61 21.62 41.56
C GLY A 50 -9.13 22.96 42.14
N PRO A 51 -7.90 23.00 42.68
CA PRO A 51 -7.34 24.22 43.25
C PRO A 51 -7.30 25.35 42.21
N PRO A 52 -7.50 26.61 42.63
CA PRO A 52 -7.43 27.76 41.73
C PRO A 52 -6.04 27.85 41.09
N PRO A 53 -5.96 28.30 39.82
CA PRO A 53 -4.68 28.51 39.17
C PRO A 53 -3.82 29.54 39.93
N PRO A 54 -2.50 29.37 39.94
CA PRO A 54 -1.60 30.32 40.61
C PRO A 54 -1.73 31.72 40.00
N PRO A 55 -1.56 32.78 40.81
CA PRO A 55 -1.66 34.16 40.34
C PRO A 55 -0.65 34.40 39.22
N GLN A 56 -1.15 34.87 38.07
CA GLN A 56 -0.33 35.33 36.96
C GLN A 56 0.57 36.47 37.45
N GLY A 57 1.87 36.21 37.52
CA GLY A 57 2.87 37.22 37.82
C GLY A 57 2.78 38.36 36.81
N SER A 58 2.67 39.57 37.33
CA SER A 58 2.70 40.82 36.57
C SER A 58 4.00 40.93 35.78
N ILE A 59 3.88 40.91 34.46
CA ILE A 59 4.98 41.21 33.54
C ILE A 59 5.28 42.71 33.67
N ALA A 60 6.52 43.03 34.04
CA ALA A 60 7.00 44.40 34.13
C ALA A 60 6.90 45.10 32.77
N PRO A 61 6.53 46.40 32.72
CA PRO A 61 6.47 47.14 31.48
C PRO A 61 7.87 47.29 30.85
N PRO A 62 7.99 47.15 29.51
CA PRO A 62 9.26 47.31 28.82
C PRO A 62 9.78 48.75 28.94
N GLN A 63 11.06 48.86 29.30
CA GLN A 63 11.82 50.11 29.32
C GLN A 63 11.95 50.66 27.88
N PRO A 64 11.70 51.96 27.65
CA PRO A 64 11.92 52.59 26.36
C PRO A 64 13.41 52.89 26.17
N GLY A 65 14.05 52.21 25.22
CA GLY A 65 15.44 52.48 24.87
C GLY A 65 15.82 51.97 23.49
N SER A 66 16.19 52.91 22.62
CA SER A 66 16.96 52.73 21.38
C SER A 66 16.16 52.34 20.13
N TYR A 67 15.69 53.35 19.41
CA TYR A 67 15.26 53.25 18.03
C TYR A 67 16.46 52.98 17.13
N ALA A 68 16.54 51.78 16.56
CA ALA A 68 17.28 51.51 15.34
C ALA A 68 16.32 51.60 14.14
N PRO A 69 16.70 52.21 13.02
CA PRO A 69 15.80 52.40 11.88
C PRO A 69 15.43 51.06 11.21
N PRO A 70 14.21 50.94 10.66
CA PRO A 70 13.72 49.70 10.08
C PRO A 70 14.46 49.41 8.77
N GLN A 71 15.25 48.34 8.73
CA GLN A 71 15.63 47.72 7.47
C GLN A 71 14.43 46.95 6.93
N GLY A 72 14.09 47.24 5.67
CA GLY A 72 12.87 46.79 5.01
C GLY A 72 12.64 45.29 5.11
N ALA A 73 11.41 44.93 5.47
CA ALA A 73 10.90 43.58 5.36
C ALA A 73 10.77 43.24 3.86
N TYR A 74 11.84 42.68 3.31
CA TYR A 74 11.75 41.84 2.12
C TYR A 74 10.93 40.62 2.50
N TYR A 75 9.76 40.44 1.87
CA TYR A 75 9.05 39.17 1.82
C TYR A 75 9.92 38.18 1.01
N GLY A 76 10.97 37.67 1.66
CA GLY A 76 11.80 36.59 1.15
C GLY A 76 11.06 35.27 1.30
N GLN A 77 11.00 34.52 0.22
CA GLN A 77 10.40 33.19 0.11
C GLN A 77 10.79 32.28 1.29
N PRO A 78 9.92 31.32 1.67
CA PRO A 78 10.35 30.23 2.53
C PRO A 78 11.61 29.60 1.94
N PRO A 79 12.63 29.27 2.76
CA PRO A 79 13.84 28.65 2.26
C PRO A 79 13.45 27.40 1.47
N PRO A 80 14.07 27.15 0.30
CA PRO A 80 13.82 25.91 -0.41
C PRO A 80 14.17 24.76 0.54
N THR A 81 13.18 23.89 0.80
CA THR A 81 13.41 22.57 1.38
C THR A 81 14.16 21.73 0.34
N THR A 82 15.42 22.08 0.11
CA THR A 82 16.37 21.20 -0.57
C THR A 82 16.57 20.02 0.36
N TYR A 83 16.05 18.86 -0.05
CA TYR A 83 16.61 17.59 0.41
C TYR A 83 18.13 17.70 0.27
N PRO A 84 18.92 17.39 1.31
CA PRO A 84 20.36 17.40 1.16
C PRO A 84 20.72 16.49 0.00
N ALA A 85 21.52 17.00 -0.94
CA ALA A 85 22.13 16.19 -1.98
C ALA A 85 22.75 14.97 -1.28
N TYR A 86 22.24 13.78 -1.62
CA TYR A 86 22.52 12.57 -0.87
C TYR A 86 24.03 12.34 -0.79
N PRO A 87 24.65 12.23 0.39
CA PRO A 87 26.02 11.80 0.49
C PRO A 87 26.12 10.38 -0.10
N GLN A 88 26.97 10.22 -1.11
CA GLN A 88 27.43 8.92 -1.59
C GLN A 88 28.18 8.24 -0.45
N PHE A 89 27.47 7.46 0.37
CA PHE A 89 28.11 6.59 1.34
C PHE A 89 28.71 5.39 0.60
N ASN A 90 30.02 5.43 0.40
CA ASN A 90 30.81 4.23 0.17
C ASN A 90 30.71 3.37 1.42
N VAL A 91 29.83 2.36 1.39
CA VAL A 91 29.73 1.37 2.46
C VAL A 91 30.87 0.37 2.27
N PRO A 92 31.83 0.26 3.20
CA PRO A 92 32.79 -0.83 3.14
C PRO A 92 32.04 -2.15 3.40
N HIS A 93 32.19 -3.11 2.49
CA HIS A 93 31.73 -4.48 2.68
C HIS A 93 32.46 -5.11 3.87
N THR A 94 31.88 -5.06 5.07
CA THR A 94 32.30 -5.90 6.19
C THR A 94 31.58 -7.23 6.08
N ASN A 95 32.34 -8.22 5.64
CA ASN A 95 31.96 -9.61 5.52
C ASN A 95 31.89 -10.23 6.93
N GLU A 96 30.85 -9.93 7.70
CA GLU A 96 30.65 -10.54 9.02
C GLU A 96 29.77 -11.78 8.89
N THR A 97 30.42 -12.93 9.07
CA THR A 97 29.83 -14.25 9.12
C THR A 97 28.96 -14.36 10.39
N PRO A 98 27.69 -14.79 10.30
CA PRO A 98 26.84 -14.92 11.47
C PRO A 98 27.32 -16.05 12.40
N PRO A 99 27.17 -15.90 13.73
CA PRO A 99 27.57 -16.92 14.70
C PRO A 99 26.68 -18.17 14.58
N HIS A 100 27.33 -19.32 14.38
CA HIS A 100 26.71 -20.64 14.38
C HIS A 100 26.01 -20.92 15.71
N VAL A 101 24.69 -21.04 15.68
CA VAL A 101 23.90 -21.66 16.75
C VAL A 101 24.16 -23.17 16.69
N ARG A 102 24.76 -23.73 17.75
CA ARG A 102 24.87 -25.18 17.95
C ARG A 102 23.46 -25.76 18.12
N GLN A 103 22.97 -26.43 17.08
CA GLN A 103 21.89 -27.41 17.20
C GLN A 103 22.54 -28.78 17.46
N ASP A 104 22.30 -29.33 18.63
CA ASP A 104 22.63 -30.72 18.96
C ASP A 104 21.76 -31.65 18.12
N TYR A 105 22.39 -32.31 17.14
CA TYR A 105 21.76 -33.28 16.24
C TYR A 105 21.65 -34.65 16.93
N ALA A 106 20.46 -35.25 16.85
CA ALA A 106 20.28 -36.68 16.99
C ALA A 106 20.87 -37.42 15.78
N PRO A 107 21.43 -38.63 15.95
CA PRO A 107 22.04 -39.37 14.85
C PRO A 107 21.00 -39.89 13.84
N PRO A 108 21.26 -39.82 12.52
CA PRO A 108 20.38 -40.39 11.50
C PRO A 108 20.54 -41.92 11.41
N PRO A 109 19.47 -42.66 11.09
CA PRO A 109 19.56 -44.08 10.78
C PRO A 109 20.26 -44.32 9.44
N SER A 110 21.28 -45.16 9.48
CA SER A 110 22.05 -45.68 8.34
C SER A 110 21.24 -46.69 7.54
N HIS A 111 20.85 -46.38 6.31
CA HIS A 111 20.36 -47.38 5.37
C HIS A 111 20.75 -47.08 3.91
N GLY A 112 21.43 -48.05 3.31
CA GLY A 112 21.12 -48.49 1.95
C GLY A 112 21.89 -47.83 0.80
N SER A 113 23.18 -48.15 0.68
CA SER A 113 23.97 -47.95 -0.54
C SER A 113 23.45 -48.89 -1.65
N TYR A 114 22.83 -48.34 -2.70
CA TYR A 114 22.67 -49.05 -3.97
C TYR A 114 23.63 -48.43 -4.99
N ALA A 115 24.66 -49.21 -5.33
CA ALA A 115 25.61 -48.91 -6.38
C ALA A 115 24.93 -49.07 -7.75
N SER A 116 24.88 -47.99 -8.53
CA SER A 116 24.57 -48.06 -9.95
C SER A 116 25.86 -48.27 -10.77
N PRO A 117 25.85 -49.12 -11.80
CA PRO A 117 27.02 -49.39 -12.64
C PRO A 117 27.34 -48.22 -13.59
N PRO A 118 28.60 -48.08 -14.04
CA PRO A 118 29.01 -47.03 -14.96
C PRO A 118 28.49 -47.28 -16.39
N PRO A 119 28.06 -46.23 -17.14
CA PRO A 119 27.76 -46.37 -18.56
C PRO A 119 29.04 -46.60 -19.35
N GLN A 120 29.10 -47.73 -20.06
CA GLN A 120 30.11 -48.00 -21.07
C GLN A 120 29.78 -47.26 -22.37
N GLY A 121 30.78 -46.56 -22.89
CA GLY A 121 31.10 -46.37 -24.31
C GLY A 121 29.99 -46.09 -25.32
N ALA A 122 29.95 -44.85 -25.82
CA ALA A 122 29.48 -44.55 -27.17
C ALA A 122 30.54 -43.70 -27.88
N TYR A 123 31.43 -44.38 -28.59
CA TYR A 123 32.32 -43.77 -29.58
C TYR A 123 31.51 -43.42 -30.84
N GLY A 124 31.67 -42.19 -31.32
CA GLY A 124 31.50 -41.85 -32.73
C GLY A 124 30.07 -41.62 -33.23
N GLN A 125 29.56 -40.41 -33.03
CA GLN A 125 28.72 -39.79 -34.06
C GLN A 125 29.38 -38.49 -34.53
N PRO A 126 29.55 -38.28 -35.85
CA PRO A 126 29.97 -36.99 -36.37
C PRO A 126 28.88 -35.94 -36.10
N PRO A 127 29.28 -34.67 -35.85
CA PRO A 127 28.32 -33.60 -35.63
C PRO A 127 27.43 -33.41 -36.87
N PRO A 128 26.11 -33.16 -36.71
CA PRO A 128 25.23 -32.87 -37.83
C PRO A 128 25.66 -31.57 -38.52
N PRO A 129 25.50 -31.48 -39.86
CA PRO A 129 25.81 -30.27 -40.60
C PRO A 129 24.90 -29.11 -40.15
N THR A 130 25.52 -28.04 -39.65
CA THR A 130 24.88 -26.75 -39.40
C THR A 130 24.42 -26.15 -40.72
N TYR A 131 23.12 -26.19 -40.97
CA TYR A 131 22.47 -25.38 -41.99
C TYR A 131 22.25 -23.97 -41.45
N PRO A 132 22.54 -22.90 -42.22
CA PRO A 132 22.12 -21.55 -41.84
C PRO A 132 20.60 -21.46 -41.94
N GLN A 133 19.90 -21.56 -40.80
CA GLN A 133 18.48 -21.22 -40.73
C GLN A 133 18.32 -19.70 -40.76
N SER A 134 18.22 -19.16 -41.97
CA SER A 134 17.57 -17.88 -42.22
C SER A 134 16.06 -18.12 -42.29
N ASN A 135 15.39 -18.06 -41.14
CA ASN A 135 13.94 -17.85 -41.05
C ASN A 135 13.64 -17.13 -39.73
N VAL A 136 13.85 -15.81 -39.75
CA VAL A 136 13.34 -14.91 -38.72
C VAL A 136 11.86 -14.73 -39.01
N LEU A 137 11.06 -15.75 -38.67
CA LEU A 137 9.62 -15.57 -38.60
C LEU A 137 9.40 -14.73 -37.35
N ASN A 138 9.19 -13.43 -37.59
CA ASN A 138 8.80 -12.44 -36.60
C ASN A 138 7.46 -12.90 -35.99
N THR A 139 7.52 -13.76 -34.98
CA THR A 139 6.42 -13.92 -34.05
C THR A 139 6.24 -12.56 -33.43
N HIS A 140 5.17 -11.87 -33.83
CA HIS A 140 4.65 -10.73 -33.12
C HIS A 140 4.33 -11.21 -31.71
N GLU A 141 5.34 -11.19 -30.86
CA GLU A 141 5.20 -11.18 -29.42
C GLU A 141 4.37 -9.93 -29.16
N THR A 142 3.07 -10.12 -29.04
CA THR A 142 2.13 -9.15 -28.49
C THR A 142 2.55 -8.93 -27.04
N SER A 143 3.67 -8.23 -26.85
CA SER A 143 3.99 -7.59 -25.60
C SER A 143 2.75 -6.75 -25.26
N PRO A 144 2.14 -6.95 -24.09
CA PRO A 144 0.98 -6.16 -23.69
C PRO A 144 1.32 -4.69 -23.87
N PRO A 145 0.34 -3.85 -24.25
CA PRO A 145 0.56 -2.46 -24.61
C PRO A 145 1.41 -1.78 -23.53
N HIS A 146 2.68 -1.51 -23.86
CA HIS A 146 3.61 -0.87 -22.95
C HIS A 146 3.01 0.49 -22.59
N VAL A 147 2.48 0.59 -21.38
CA VAL A 147 2.17 1.87 -20.76
C VAL A 147 3.45 2.69 -20.87
N LYS A 148 3.42 3.79 -21.63
CA LYS A 148 4.59 4.67 -21.75
C LYS A 148 4.97 5.10 -20.34
N GLN A 149 6.02 4.49 -19.79
CA GLN A 149 6.53 4.83 -18.48
C GLN A 149 6.92 6.31 -18.54
N ASP A 150 6.34 7.11 -17.65
CA ASP A 150 6.76 8.49 -17.48
C ASP A 150 8.17 8.45 -16.89
N PRO A 151 9.20 8.95 -17.60
CA PRO A 151 10.59 8.84 -17.16
C PRO A 151 10.88 9.58 -15.85
N ARG A 152 9.91 10.35 -15.33
CA ARG A 152 10.01 11.06 -14.06
C ARG A 152 9.59 10.22 -12.86
N LEU A 153 8.92 9.08 -13.08
CA LEU A 153 8.50 8.21 -12.00
C LEU A 153 9.72 7.56 -11.34
N VAL A 154 9.70 7.53 -10.01
CA VAL A 154 10.66 6.73 -9.24
C VAL A 154 9.91 5.52 -8.72
N THR A 155 10.50 4.34 -8.93
CA THR A 155 9.93 3.06 -8.51
C THR A 155 10.45 2.67 -7.13
N PHE A 156 9.53 2.23 -6.27
CA PHE A 156 9.82 1.55 -5.02
C PHE A 156 9.28 0.14 -5.05
N LYS A 157 10.15 -0.81 -4.71
CA LYS A 157 9.82 -2.22 -4.64
C LYS A 157 9.76 -2.65 -3.18
N PHE A 158 8.68 -3.32 -2.80
CA PHE A 158 8.61 -4.04 -1.54
C PHE A 158 9.35 -5.36 -1.70
N SER A 159 10.28 -5.68 -0.79
CA SER A 159 11.05 -6.93 -0.80
C SER A 159 10.19 -8.14 -0.42
N GLY A 160 9.06 -7.91 0.24
CA GLY A 160 8.09 -8.93 0.59
C GLY A 160 7.04 -9.10 -0.50
N THR A 161 6.40 -10.26 -0.48
CA THR A 161 5.19 -10.54 -1.25
C THR A 161 3.98 -10.04 -0.49
N LYS A 162 2.77 -10.13 -1.05
CA LYS A 162 1.54 -9.82 -0.31
C LYS A 162 1.44 -10.57 1.04
N ALA A 163 1.90 -11.82 1.08
CA ALA A 163 1.90 -12.64 2.30
C ALA A 163 2.96 -12.20 3.33
N THR A 164 4.08 -11.63 2.88
CA THR A 164 5.24 -11.30 3.72
C THR A 164 5.50 -9.79 3.86
N ILE A 165 4.60 -8.94 3.36
CA ILE A 165 4.73 -7.47 3.40
C ILE A 165 4.88 -6.89 4.82
N ARG A 166 4.49 -7.67 5.84
CA ARG A 166 4.64 -7.35 7.27
C ARG A 166 6.09 -7.30 7.74
N ASP A 167 6.99 -7.98 7.05
CA ASP A 167 8.42 -8.03 7.36
C ASP A 167 9.21 -7.79 6.07
N ALA A 168 9.10 -6.56 5.55
CA ALA A 168 9.62 -6.18 4.25
C ALA A 168 10.52 -4.94 4.32
N ARG A 169 11.39 -4.79 3.32
CA ARG A 169 12.13 -3.56 3.03
C ARG A 169 11.51 -2.92 1.80
N VAL A 170 11.47 -1.60 1.78
CA VAL A 170 11.12 -0.83 0.59
C VAL A 170 12.41 -0.31 0.00
N VAL A 171 12.72 -0.74 -1.22
CA VAL A 171 13.92 -0.32 -1.95
C VAL A 171 13.55 0.57 -3.12
N ASP A 172 14.36 1.58 -3.40
CA ASP A 172 14.21 2.40 -4.61
C ASP A 172 14.77 1.69 -5.85
N GLN A 173 14.61 2.33 -7.02
CA GLN A 173 15.12 1.83 -8.31
C GLN A 173 16.66 1.64 -8.35
N TRP A 174 17.39 2.22 -7.40
CA TRP A 174 18.85 2.05 -7.27
C TRP A 174 19.22 0.98 -6.24
N GLY A 175 18.23 0.25 -5.70
CA GLY A 175 18.43 -0.80 -4.69
C GLY A 175 18.69 -0.27 -3.29
N ARG A 176 18.52 1.03 -3.03
CA ARG A 176 18.73 1.62 -1.71
C ARG A 176 17.47 1.44 -0.87
N THR A 177 17.63 1.03 0.38
CA THR A 177 16.49 0.88 1.31
C THR A 177 16.02 2.27 1.77
N VAL A 178 14.78 2.62 1.43
CA VAL A 178 14.16 3.89 1.84
C VAL A 178 13.31 3.75 3.11
N SER A 179 12.78 2.54 3.35
CA SER A 179 11.97 2.23 4.52
C SER A 179 12.08 0.75 4.88
N THR A 180 11.93 0.43 6.17
CA THR A 180 11.86 -0.93 6.68
C THR A 180 10.56 -1.14 7.44
N ILE A 181 9.97 -2.32 7.29
CA ILE A 181 8.74 -2.73 7.93
C ILE A 181 9.07 -3.97 8.75
N SER A 182 8.78 -3.91 10.05
CA SER A 182 8.93 -5.06 10.93
C SER A 182 7.66 -5.26 11.72
N SER A 183 7.19 -6.49 11.76
CA SER A 183 5.93 -6.84 12.41
C SER A 183 6.13 -7.90 13.49
N THR A 184 5.37 -7.72 14.54
CA THR A 184 5.11 -8.72 15.57
C THR A 184 3.63 -9.11 15.49
N LYS A 185 3.19 -10.05 16.33
CA LYS A 185 1.77 -10.42 16.43
C LYS A 185 0.85 -9.24 16.75
N LYS A 186 1.32 -8.26 17.52
CA LYS A 186 0.50 -7.16 18.06
C LYS A 186 0.80 -5.80 17.46
N LYS A 187 1.95 -5.65 16.80
CA LYS A 187 2.44 -4.34 16.35
C LYS A 187 3.26 -4.46 15.09
N THR A 188 3.06 -3.56 14.14
CA THR A 188 3.97 -3.31 13.02
C THR A 188 4.62 -1.94 13.20
N THR A 189 5.91 -1.83 12.93
CA THR A 189 6.65 -0.56 12.93
C THR A 189 7.24 -0.36 11.55
N MET A 190 7.00 0.82 10.97
CA MET A 190 7.63 1.28 9.74
C MET A 190 8.67 2.33 10.10
N CYS A 191 9.93 2.09 9.72
CA CYS A 191 11.05 2.98 9.97
C CYS A 191 11.55 3.58 8.65
N ASN A 192 12.03 4.83 8.68
CA ASN A 192 12.70 5.44 7.53
C ASN A 192 14.13 4.89 7.34
N MET A 193 14.83 5.41 6.33
CA MET A 193 16.23 5.09 6.03
C MET A 193 17.19 5.28 7.22
N SER A 194 16.90 6.21 8.13
CA SER A 194 17.71 6.44 9.35
C SER A 194 17.36 5.49 10.50
N GLY A 195 16.42 4.57 10.30
CA GLY A 195 15.92 3.67 11.33
C GLY A 195 14.95 4.31 12.32
N HIS A 196 14.56 5.58 12.12
CA HIS A 196 13.58 6.24 12.98
C HIS A 196 12.16 5.77 12.65
N PRO A 197 11.32 5.44 13.65
CA PRO A 197 9.96 5.02 13.42
C PRO A 197 9.13 6.19 12.85
N VAL A 198 8.56 5.97 11.68
CA VAL A 198 7.67 6.91 10.99
C VAL A 198 6.21 6.61 11.31
N ALA A 199 5.88 5.32 11.39
CA ALA A 199 4.56 4.86 11.79
C ALA A 199 4.61 3.61 12.64
N VAL A 200 3.65 3.50 13.54
CA VAL A 200 3.39 2.30 14.35
C VAL A 200 1.93 1.91 14.15
N ILE A 201 1.68 0.64 13.88
CA ILE A 201 0.34 0.08 13.71
C ILE A 201 0.10 -0.97 14.79
N GLU A 202 -0.94 -0.81 15.59
CA GLU A 202 -1.32 -1.72 16.67
C GLU A 202 -2.50 -2.61 16.25
N TRP A 203 -2.30 -3.93 16.29
CA TRP A 203 -3.23 -4.95 15.79
C TRP A 203 -4.09 -5.61 16.88
N ASN A 204 -3.96 -5.16 18.13
CA ASN A 204 -4.67 -5.68 19.30
C ASN A 204 -6.16 -5.26 19.36
N HIS A 205 -6.62 -4.44 18.42
CA HIS A 205 -7.99 -3.92 18.36
C HIS A 205 -8.73 -4.47 17.13
N SER A 206 -10.06 -4.49 17.18
CA SER A 206 -10.90 -4.86 16.02
C SER A 206 -10.68 -3.94 14.81
N HIS A 207 -10.31 -2.69 15.09
CA HIS A 207 -9.81 -1.74 14.10
C HIS A 207 -8.39 -1.36 14.50
N PRO A 208 -7.37 -1.68 13.69
CA PRO A 208 -5.99 -1.34 14.01
C PRO A 208 -5.81 0.16 14.26
N HIS A 209 -5.03 0.53 15.26
CA HIS A 209 -4.67 1.93 15.52
C HIS A 209 -3.34 2.25 14.84
N ILE A 210 -3.22 3.46 14.32
CA ILE A 210 -2.04 3.95 13.62
C ILE A 210 -1.55 5.19 14.34
N VAL A 211 -0.29 5.17 14.76
CA VAL A 211 0.44 6.36 15.22
C VAL A 211 1.34 6.81 14.08
N TYR A 212 1.04 7.96 13.49
CA TYR A 212 1.83 8.56 12.40
C TYR A 212 2.15 10.01 12.76
N ARG A 213 3.44 10.37 12.76
CA ARG A 213 3.92 11.72 13.18
C ARG A 213 3.40 12.18 14.55
N GLY A 214 3.19 11.24 15.47
CA GLY A 214 2.69 11.51 16.83
C GLY A 214 1.17 11.61 16.94
N GLU A 215 0.43 11.55 15.83
CA GLU A 215 -1.03 11.51 15.84
C GLU A 215 -1.52 10.06 15.81
N GLU A 216 -2.36 9.70 16.78
CA GLU A 216 -3.01 8.40 16.85
C GLU A 216 -4.39 8.46 16.19
N THR A 217 -4.68 7.53 15.28
CA THR A 217 -5.97 7.43 14.61
C THR A 217 -6.29 5.98 14.26
N LYS A 218 -7.57 5.65 14.05
CA LYS A 218 -7.95 4.31 13.58
C LYS A 218 -7.57 4.16 12.12
N SER A 219 -7.18 2.96 11.71
CA SER A 219 -6.80 2.67 10.32
C SER A 219 -7.91 3.03 9.31
N ARG A 220 -9.17 2.80 9.68
CA ARG A 220 -10.35 3.20 8.88
C ARG A 220 -10.55 4.71 8.76
N ASP A 221 -10.08 5.48 9.76
CA ASP A 221 -10.19 6.95 9.77
C ASP A 221 -8.95 7.59 9.11
N PHE A 222 -7.81 6.89 9.13
CA PHE A 222 -6.58 7.24 8.40
C PHE A 222 -6.73 7.06 6.89
N LEU A 223 -7.40 5.98 6.47
CA LEU A 223 -7.61 5.61 5.06
C LEU A 223 -9.09 5.28 4.77
N PRO A 224 -10.02 6.22 4.98
CA PRO A 224 -11.46 6.00 4.86
C PRO A 224 -11.87 5.61 3.44
N LEU A 225 -12.76 4.61 3.32
CA LEU A 225 -13.35 4.22 2.05
C LEU A 225 -14.64 5.00 1.79
N ASP A 226 -14.67 5.75 0.69
CA ASP A 226 -15.93 6.18 0.07
C ASP A 226 -16.48 5.01 -0.76
N ARG A 227 -17.51 4.35 -0.21
CA ARG A 227 -18.19 3.21 -0.85
C ARG A 227 -18.95 3.57 -2.13
N LYS A 228 -19.31 4.85 -2.32
CA LYS A 228 -20.01 5.27 -3.55
C LYS A 228 -19.03 5.38 -4.71
N GLN A 229 -17.83 5.89 -4.42
CA GLN A 229 -16.82 6.14 -5.44
C GLN A 229 -15.79 5.02 -5.56
N MET A 230 -15.76 4.08 -4.59
CA MET A 230 -14.68 3.11 -4.41
C MET A 230 -13.31 3.82 -4.33
N VAL A 231 -13.24 4.88 -3.53
CA VAL A 231 -12.01 5.66 -3.35
C VAL A 231 -11.61 5.62 -1.88
N ARG A 232 -10.35 5.33 -1.60
CA ARG A 232 -9.78 5.48 -0.26
C ARG A 232 -9.18 6.87 -0.10
N GLY A 233 -9.76 7.69 0.77
CA GLY A 233 -9.29 9.05 1.05
C GLY A 233 -8.10 9.05 2.00
N MET A 234 -7.21 10.04 1.89
CA MET A 234 -6.18 10.34 2.89
C MET A 234 -5.93 11.85 2.96
N LYS A 235 -5.49 12.34 4.12
CA LYS A 235 -5.17 13.77 4.34
C LYS A 235 -3.67 13.96 4.57
N HIS A 236 -3.05 14.89 3.86
CA HIS A 236 -1.65 15.27 4.07
C HIS A 236 -1.48 16.78 3.89
N ASN A 237 -0.82 17.46 4.84
CA ASN A 237 -0.60 18.92 4.83
C ASN A 237 -1.88 19.73 4.52
N GLY A 238 -3.02 19.32 5.08
CA GLY A 238 -4.32 19.99 4.87
C GLY A 238 -5.01 19.69 3.54
N GLN A 239 -4.36 18.98 2.62
CA GLN A 239 -4.93 18.58 1.33
C GLN A 239 -5.50 17.15 1.39
N MET A 240 -6.56 16.92 0.63
CA MET A 240 -7.21 15.63 0.49
C MET A 240 -6.74 14.93 -0.79
N TYR A 241 -6.43 13.65 -0.64
CA TYR A 241 -6.01 12.77 -1.73
C TYR A 241 -6.90 11.53 -1.76
N GLY A 242 -6.99 10.90 -2.93
CA GLY A 242 -7.76 9.67 -3.12
C GLY A 242 -6.92 8.59 -3.79
N TRP A 243 -7.04 7.36 -3.30
CA TRP A 243 -6.59 6.13 -3.93
C TRP A 243 -7.77 5.47 -4.64
N LYS A 244 -7.68 5.29 -5.95
CA LYS A 244 -8.75 4.67 -6.76
C LYS A 244 -8.18 3.59 -7.66
N GLY A 245 -8.88 2.46 -7.76
CA GLY A 245 -8.52 1.41 -8.71
C GLY A 245 -8.72 1.90 -10.13
N SER A 246 -7.80 1.57 -11.03
CA SER A 246 -7.98 1.75 -12.45
C SER A 246 -9.16 0.94 -12.99
N GLU A 247 -9.62 1.30 -14.19
CA GLU A 247 -10.71 0.58 -14.87
C GLU A 247 -10.32 -0.87 -15.21
N ASP A 248 -9.05 -1.10 -15.56
CA ASP A 248 -8.49 -2.44 -15.81
C ASP A 248 -8.21 -3.24 -14.52
N LYS A 249 -8.38 -2.61 -13.35
CA LYS A 249 -8.11 -3.17 -12.01
C LYS A 249 -6.67 -3.63 -11.78
N MET A 250 -5.73 -3.29 -12.66
CA MET A 250 -4.33 -3.73 -12.53
C MET A 250 -3.51 -2.81 -11.62
N LEU A 251 -3.96 -1.57 -11.44
CA LEU A 251 -3.23 -0.57 -10.67
C LEU A 251 -4.18 0.25 -9.79
N VAL A 252 -3.61 0.90 -8.78
CA VAL A 252 -4.35 1.78 -7.87
C VAL A 252 -3.65 3.13 -7.84
N GLU A 253 -4.34 4.16 -8.29
CA GLU A 253 -3.81 5.50 -8.54
C GLU A 253 -4.08 6.43 -7.37
N LEU A 254 -3.07 7.20 -7.01
CA LEU A 254 -3.17 8.35 -6.12
C LEU A 254 -3.36 9.62 -6.92
N PHE A 255 -4.35 10.42 -6.56
CA PHE A 255 -4.58 11.76 -7.09
C PHE A 255 -5.00 12.73 -5.98
N ALA A 256 -4.77 14.02 -6.21
CA ALA A 256 -5.33 15.06 -5.35
C ALA A 256 -6.83 15.21 -5.66
N THR A 257 -7.68 15.31 -4.64
CA THR A 257 -9.15 15.45 -4.84
C THR A 257 -9.49 16.74 -5.59
N SER A 258 -8.66 17.78 -5.49
CA SER A 258 -8.80 19.02 -6.25
C SER A 258 -8.40 18.91 -7.72
N ALA A 259 -7.64 17.87 -8.10
CA ALA A 259 -7.14 17.64 -9.46
C ALA A 259 -7.16 16.13 -9.79
N PRO A 260 -8.36 15.51 -9.90
CA PRO A 260 -8.51 14.06 -10.03
C PRO A 260 -7.95 13.47 -11.33
N SER A 261 -7.71 14.30 -12.35
CA SER A 261 -7.06 13.89 -13.60
C SER A 261 -5.53 13.84 -13.52
N LYS A 262 -4.91 14.41 -12.46
CA LYS A 262 -3.47 14.38 -12.25
C LYS A 262 -3.10 13.23 -11.32
N ARG A 263 -2.58 12.15 -11.89
CA ARG A 263 -1.96 11.06 -11.13
C ARG A 263 -0.66 11.52 -10.49
N LEU A 264 -0.50 11.25 -9.20
CA LEU A 264 0.70 11.57 -8.41
C LEU A 264 1.53 10.32 -8.14
N ALA A 265 0.88 9.20 -7.91
CA ALA A 265 1.49 7.91 -7.72
C ALA A 265 0.55 6.80 -8.18
N TYR A 266 1.05 5.59 -8.33
CA TYR A 266 0.22 4.40 -8.39
C TYR A 266 1.00 3.23 -7.82
N TRP A 267 0.28 2.24 -7.29
CA TRP A 267 0.88 0.95 -6.97
C TRP A 267 0.25 -0.15 -7.82
N HIS A 268 1.04 -1.18 -8.08
CA HIS A 268 0.64 -2.36 -8.85
C HIS A 268 1.35 -3.59 -8.29
N THR A 269 0.94 -4.76 -8.75
CA THR A 269 1.59 -6.03 -8.43
C THR A 269 2.06 -6.73 -9.69
N GLU A 270 3.25 -7.30 -9.65
CA GLU A 270 3.75 -8.20 -10.69
C GLU A 270 4.03 -9.58 -10.08
N GLU A 271 3.83 -10.64 -10.85
CA GLU A 271 4.23 -11.98 -10.45
C GLU A 271 5.73 -12.17 -10.72
N ASN A 272 6.47 -12.66 -9.72
CA ASN A 272 7.87 -13.07 -9.90
C ASN A 272 7.96 -14.49 -10.53
N GLU A 273 9.19 -14.98 -10.73
CA GLU A 273 9.45 -16.33 -11.26
C GLU A 273 8.80 -17.45 -10.42
N ASN A 274 8.55 -17.20 -9.14
CA ASN A 274 7.88 -18.12 -8.21
C ASN A 274 6.35 -17.95 -8.17
N LYS A 275 5.77 -17.15 -9.08
CA LYS A 275 4.34 -16.77 -9.10
C LYS A 275 3.88 -16.05 -7.83
N GLU A 276 4.79 -15.40 -7.13
CA GLU A 276 4.43 -14.58 -5.97
C GLU A 276 4.23 -13.13 -6.40
N SER A 277 3.15 -12.52 -5.92
CA SER A 277 2.86 -11.11 -6.19
C SER A 277 3.80 -10.18 -5.41
N VAL A 278 4.65 -9.47 -6.15
CA VAL A 278 5.56 -8.42 -5.67
C VAL A 278 4.88 -7.07 -5.86
N ILE A 279 4.97 -6.21 -4.84
CA ILE A 279 4.30 -4.91 -4.84
C ILE A 279 5.28 -3.82 -5.24
N TYR A 280 4.86 -2.98 -6.18
CA TYR A 280 5.58 -1.80 -6.64
C TYR A 280 4.75 -0.54 -6.39
N LEU A 281 5.42 0.52 -5.95
CA LEU A 281 4.87 1.88 -5.88
C LEU A 281 5.69 2.75 -6.83
N GLU A 282 5.04 3.39 -7.79
CA GLU A 282 5.66 4.37 -8.68
C GLU A 282 5.09 5.74 -8.37
N ALA A 283 5.95 6.70 -8.05
CA ALA A 283 5.52 8.04 -7.66
C ALA A 283 6.28 9.13 -8.42
N LEU A 284 5.58 10.21 -8.72
CA LEU A 284 6.17 11.41 -9.31
C LEU A 284 7.02 12.17 -8.29
N PRO A 285 7.98 13.01 -8.74
CA PRO A 285 8.86 13.79 -7.88
C PRO A 285 8.13 14.59 -6.78
N GLU A 286 6.95 15.12 -7.11
CA GLU A 286 6.12 15.90 -6.20
C GLU A 286 5.74 15.14 -4.91
N VAL A 287 5.64 13.81 -4.96
CA VAL A 287 5.34 12.98 -3.78
C VAL A 287 6.49 12.98 -2.79
N TYR A 288 7.74 13.02 -3.26
CA TYR A 288 8.92 13.13 -2.38
C TYR A 288 9.08 14.56 -1.89
N GLU A 289 8.98 15.54 -2.79
CA GLU A 289 9.19 16.95 -2.47
C GLU A 289 8.25 17.47 -1.37
N THR A 290 7.04 16.93 -1.33
CA THR A 290 6.02 17.28 -0.31
C THR A 290 6.08 16.42 0.96
N GLY A 291 7.01 15.47 1.03
CA GLY A 291 7.13 14.52 2.14
C GLY A 291 5.93 13.58 2.26
N MET A 292 5.29 13.24 1.13
CA MET A 292 4.15 12.32 1.05
C MET A 292 4.57 10.85 0.92
N LEU A 293 5.84 10.55 0.65
CA LEU A 293 6.29 9.17 0.45
C LEU A 293 5.90 8.27 1.63
N ASP A 294 6.17 8.71 2.86
CA ASP A 294 5.86 7.95 4.07
C ASP A 294 4.39 7.54 4.17
N ILE A 295 3.48 8.51 4.00
CA ILE A 295 2.02 8.24 4.05
C ILE A 295 1.56 7.37 2.88
N CYS A 296 2.21 7.46 1.71
CA CYS A 296 1.94 6.56 0.58
C CYS A 296 2.37 5.13 0.90
N LEU A 297 3.56 4.92 1.47
CA LEU A 297 4.04 3.60 1.87
C LEU A 297 3.13 2.97 2.92
N ILE A 298 2.67 3.75 3.90
CA ILE A 298 1.69 3.30 4.91
C ILE A 298 0.38 2.89 4.23
N ALA A 299 -0.15 3.70 3.31
CA ALA A 299 -1.39 3.38 2.60
C ALA A 299 -1.28 2.09 1.77
N VAL A 300 -0.20 1.94 0.99
CA VAL A 300 0.08 0.72 0.21
C VAL A 300 0.21 -0.50 1.12
N PHE A 301 0.92 -0.36 2.24
CA PHE A 301 1.04 -1.42 3.24
C PHE A 301 -0.33 -1.83 3.80
N LEU A 302 -1.14 -0.87 4.26
CA LEU A 302 -2.47 -1.12 4.83
C LEU A 302 -3.39 -1.84 3.83
N MET A 303 -3.35 -1.45 2.56
CA MET A 303 -4.14 -2.07 1.49
C MET A 303 -3.69 -3.50 1.15
N ASN A 304 -2.42 -3.86 1.43
CA ASN A 304 -1.85 -5.15 1.02
C ASN A 304 -1.51 -6.10 2.18
N CYS A 305 -1.58 -5.66 3.44
CA CYS A 305 -1.16 -6.45 4.62
C CYS A 305 -2.12 -7.58 5.05
N GLY A 306 -3.17 -7.83 4.26
CA GLY A 306 -4.17 -8.89 4.47
C GLY A 306 -5.14 -8.66 5.64
N THR A 307 -5.01 -7.56 6.40
CA THR A 307 -5.97 -7.20 7.45
C THR A 307 -7.06 -6.32 6.88
N ALA A 308 -8.31 -6.68 7.17
CA ALA A 308 -9.45 -5.87 6.80
C ALA A 308 -9.38 -4.52 7.53
N LEU A 309 -9.42 -3.42 6.77
CA LEU A 309 -9.50 -2.07 7.30
C LEU A 309 -10.93 -1.70 7.73
N GLU A 310 -11.93 -2.45 7.27
CA GLU A 310 -13.35 -2.24 7.50
C GLU A 310 -14.02 -3.48 8.08
N ASP A 311 -15.22 -3.29 8.64
CA ASP A 311 -16.09 -4.38 9.07
C ASP A 311 -16.38 -5.31 7.88
N HIS A 312 -16.22 -6.62 8.11
CA HIS A 312 -16.14 -7.74 7.15
C HIS A 312 -17.30 -7.90 6.13
N SER A 313 -18.23 -6.97 6.03
CA SER A 313 -19.34 -7.04 5.08
C SER A 313 -19.00 -6.53 3.68
N TYR A 314 -17.85 -5.87 3.49
CA TYR A 314 -17.47 -5.29 2.21
C TYR A 314 -16.03 -5.60 1.83
N ASN A 315 -15.86 -6.43 0.78
CA ASN A 315 -14.56 -6.77 0.20
C ASN A 315 -14.43 -5.98 -1.12
N PRO A 316 -13.86 -4.76 -1.09
CA PRO A 316 -13.87 -3.92 -2.27
C PRO A 316 -12.99 -4.52 -3.39
N PRO A 317 -13.23 -4.15 -4.66
CA PRO A 317 -12.49 -4.64 -5.82
C PRO A 317 -10.97 -4.37 -5.79
N PHE A 318 -10.46 -3.60 -4.83
CA PHE A 318 -9.03 -3.50 -4.55
C PHE A 318 -8.40 -4.85 -4.17
N VAL A 319 -9.20 -5.82 -3.70
CA VAL A 319 -8.77 -7.19 -3.41
C VAL A 319 -9.02 -8.13 -4.61
N LEU A 320 -9.76 -7.69 -5.63
CA LEU A 320 -10.13 -8.51 -6.80
C LEU A 320 -8.97 -8.78 -7.78
N ILE A 321 -7.81 -8.13 -7.61
CA ILE A 321 -6.59 -8.53 -8.33
C ILE A 321 -6.32 -10.03 -8.10
N ASP A 322 -6.59 -10.55 -6.90
CA ASP A 322 -6.36 -11.97 -6.56
C ASP A 322 -7.34 -12.93 -7.24
N VAL A 323 -8.61 -12.54 -7.45
CA VAL A 323 -9.62 -13.45 -8.00
C VAL A 323 -9.45 -13.58 -9.52
N LEU A 324 -9.01 -12.51 -10.19
CA LEU A 324 -8.74 -12.55 -11.62
C LEU A 324 -7.48 -13.38 -11.94
N SER A 325 -6.39 -13.26 -11.17
CA SER A 325 -5.21 -14.12 -11.35
C SER A 325 -5.47 -15.58 -10.97
N ALA A 326 -6.33 -15.85 -9.97
CA ALA A 326 -6.75 -17.22 -9.65
C ALA A 326 -7.67 -17.83 -10.74
N LEU A 327 -8.56 -17.05 -11.35
CA LEU A 327 -9.48 -17.52 -12.40
C LEU A 327 -8.79 -17.69 -13.76
N ILE A 328 -7.79 -16.86 -14.10
CA ILE A 328 -7.02 -17.00 -15.35
C ILE A 328 -6.15 -18.26 -15.33
N ASN A 329 -5.65 -18.68 -14.16
CA ASN A 329 -4.84 -19.90 -14.02
C ASN A 329 -5.66 -21.19 -13.89
N ALA A 330 -6.99 -21.10 -13.76
CA ALA A 330 -7.90 -22.24 -13.65
C ALA A 330 -8.63 -22.59 -14.96
N ALA A 331 -8.36 -21.84 -16.04
CA ALA A 331 -8.89 -22.03 -17.40
C ALA A 331 -7.77 -22.47 -18.35
#